data_AF-A0A2E7AJL1-F1
#
_entry.id   AF-A0A2E7AJL1-F1
#
_cell.length_a   1.000
_cell.length_b   1.000
_cell.length_c   1.000
_cell.angle_alpha   90.00
_cell.angle_beta   90.00
_cell.angle_gamma   90.00
#
_symmetry.space_group_name_H-M   'P 1'
#
loop_
_entity.id
_entity.type
_entity.pdbx_description
1 polymer ?
#
loop_
_entity_poly.entity_id
_entity_poly.type
_entity_poly.pdbx_seq_one_letter_code
_entity_poly.pdbx_strand_id
1 'polypeptide(L)'
;MFSFPGENLKAREMSVKMLASGHCIWKIAGQTEKMKYLATLAISFALPVTSLFAEHHELPKPDEDGWITLFNGKDLAGWSGNPDVWKVREGYISGQIAKLSGGNTFLIYHHPFADFKLEAEWILVDGKGNSGIQVRSKHSESGANKWVVSGYQADIGNGWHGKLYEERGRGVLAGKYKNKPTIKKDNGWNKYLITAKGSKLTQELNGVVTIEFDDKDPKKSSKSGVIALQYHSPGGFEVRFRNIRIKPAK
;
A
#
# COMPACT_ATOMS: atom_id res chain seq x y z
N MET A 1 4.26 -7.32 -60.89
CA MET A 1 3.34 -6.35 -60.25
C MET A 1 1.92 -6.82 -60.53
N PHE A 2 1.24 -7.40 -59.55
CA PHE A 2 -0.20 -7.67 -59.62
C PHE A 2 -0.81 -7.09 -58.34
N SER A 3 -1.72 -6.14 -58.52
CA SER A 3 -2.42 -5.44 -57.46
C SER A 3 -3.83 -6.00 -57.33
N PHE A 4 -4.21 -6.36 -56.11
CA PHE A 4 -5.60 -6.63 -55.73
C PHE A 4 -6.26 -5.31 -55.30
N PRO A 5 -7.56 -5.09 -55.57
CA PRO A 5 -8.33 -4.07 -54.90
C PRO A 5 -9.24 -4.70 -53.84
N GLY A 6 -9.06 -4.26 -52.59
CA GLY A 6 -9.95 -4.55 -51.47
C GLY A 6 -10.57 -3.28 -50.90
N GLU A 7 -11.82 -3.43 -50.48
CA GLU A 7 -12.56 -2.65 -49.48
C GLU A 7 -13.21 -1.31 -49.88
N ASN A 8 -14.55 -1.33 -49.79
CA ASN A 8 -15.38 -0.17 -49.47
C ASN A 8 -16.61 -0.68 -48.67
N LEU A 9 -16.45 -0.81 -47.35
CA LEU A 9 -17.57 -1.02 -46.43
C LEU A 9 -18.14 0.35 -46.05
N LYS A 10 -19.32 0.67 -46.60
CA LYS A 10 -20.12 1.83 -46.20
C LYS A 10 -20.69 1.61 -44.79
N ALA A 11 -20.47 2.60 -43.93
CA ALA A 11 -21.15 2.74 -42.64
C ALA A 11 -22.68 2.72 -42.82
N ARG A 12 -23.37 1.98 -41.95
CA ARG A 12 -24.80 2.14 -41.71
C ARG A 12 -25.02 2.50 -40.25
N GLU A 13 -25.70 3.62 -40.05
CA GLU A 13 -26.09 4.16 -38.75
C GLU A 13 -26.95 3.15 -37.98
N MET A 14 -26.58 2.89 -36.73
CA MET A 14 -27.45 2.26 -35.75
C MET A 14 -28.13 3.36 -34.94
N SER A 15 -29.44 3.49 -35.08
CA SER A 15 -30.25 4.26 -34.13
C SER A 15 -30.83 3.31 -33.09
N VAL A 16 -30.49 3.54 -31.83
CA VAL A 16 -31.04 2.81 -30.67
C VAL A 16 -32.18 3.64 -30.10
N LYS A 17 -33.41 3.11 -30.17
CA LYS A 17 -34.52 3.59 -29.33
C LYS A 17 -34.73 2.56 -28.23
N MET A 18 -34.48 2.97 -26.98
CA MET A 18 -34.91 2.21 -25.81
C MET A 18 -36.38 2.46 -25.53
N LEU A 19 -37.15 1.38 -25.41
CA LEU A 19 -38.40 1.38 -24.64
C LEU A 19 -38.47 0.11 -23.78
N ALA A 20 -39.08 0.30 -22.62
CA ALA A 20 -39.15 -0.61 -21.50
C ALA A 20 -39.94 -1.90 -21.80
N SER A 21 -39.68 -2.92 -20.98
CA SER A 21 -40.37 -4.21 -20.85
C SER A 21 -40.02 -5.31 -21.88
N GLY A 22 -39.24 -6.28 -21.39
CA GLY A 22 -39.52 -7.72 -21.48
C GLY A 22 -39.78 -8.38 -22.84
N HIS A 23 -38.84 -9.27 -23.20
CA HIS A 23 -38.98 -10.39 -24.15
C HIS A 23 -38.97 -10.04 -25.65
N CYS A 24 -37.85 -10.34 -26.31
CA CYS A 24 -37.75 -10.38 -27.76
C CYS A 24 -37.98 -11.81 -28.25
N ILE A 25 -39.09 -12.04 -28.96
CA ILE A 25 -39.43 -13.33 -29.57
C ILE A 25 -39.11 -13.23 -31.06
N TRP A 26 -38.16 -14.02 -31.54
CA TRP A 26 -37.93 -14.19 -32.97
C TRP A 26 -38.73 -15.40 -33.46
N LYS A 27 -39.67 -15.17 -34.39
CA LYS A 27 -40.44 -16.23 -35.04
C LYS A 27 -39.89 -16.42 -36.44
N ILE A 28 -39.21 -17.55 -36.68
CA ILE A 28 -38.89 -18.04 -38.02
C ILE A 28 -39.80 -19.24 -38.26
N ALA A 29 -40.59 -19.19 -39.33
CA ALA A 29 -41.46 -20.27 -39.77
C ALA A 29 -40.68 -21.24 -40.65
N GLY A 30 -40.71 -22.54 -40.34
CA GLY A 30 -40.19 -23.56 -41.24
C GLY A 30 -39.89 -24.90 -40.59
N GLN A 31 -40.75 -25.88 -40.89
CA GLN A 31 -40.53 -27.33 -40.86
C GLN A 31 -40.41 -28.09 -39.53
N THR A 32 -41.32 -29.06 -39.44
CA THR A 32 -41.53 -30.13 -38.48
C THR A 32 -40.43 -31.18 -38.51
N GLU A 33 -39.92 -31.60 -37.34
CA GLU A 33 -39.37 -32.95 -37.13
C GLU A 33 -39.57 -33.36 -35.65
N LYS A 34 -39.85 -34.65 -35.43
CA LYS A 34 -40.33 -35.22 -34.17
C LYS A 34 -39.28 -35.15 -33.05
N MET A 35 -39.55 -34.40 -31.99
CA MET A 35 -38.73 -34.40 -30.76
C MET A 35 -39.19 -35.51 -29.81
N LYS A 36 -38.34 -36.54 -29.69
CA LYS A 36 -38.41 -37.56 -28.64
C LYS A 36 -38.15 -36.90 -27.27
N TYR A 37 -38.94 -37.29 -26.28
CA TYR A 37 -38.75 -36.91 -24.88
C TYR A 37 -37.32 -37.21 -24.41
N LEU A 38 -36.57 -36.16 -24.09
CA LEU A 38 -35.37 -36.23 -23.27
C LEU A 38 -35.67 -35.45 -21.99
N ALA A 39 -35.74 -36.17 -20.87
CA ALA A 39 -35.90 -35.60 -19.54
C ALA A 39 -34.67 -34.72 -19.23
N THR A 40 -34.87 -33.41 -19.20
CA THR A 40 -33.83 -32.48 -18.74
C THR A 40 -33.78 -32.53 -17.23
N LEU A 41 -32.82 -33.28 -16.68
CA LEU A 41 -32.44 -33.18 -15.28
C LEU A 41 -31.81 -31.79 -15.06
N ALA A 42 -32.54 -30.88 -14.43
CA ALA A 42 -32.01 -29.59 -14.03
C ALA A 42 -31.00 -29.79 -12.90
N ILE A 43 -29.73 -30.00 -13.25
CA ILE A 43 -28.63 -29.93 -12.28
C ILE A 43 -28.41 -28.44 -11.99
N SER A 44 -29.06 -27.98 -10.93
CA SER A 44 -28.79 -26.67 -10.36
C SER A 44 -27.37 -26.65 -9.81
N PHE A 45 -26.40 -26.20 -10.62
CA PHE A 45 -25.08 -25.86 -10.12
C PHE A 45 -25.23 -24.65 -9.20
N ALA A 46 -25.38 -24.90 -7.90
CA ALA A 46 -25.10 -23.90 -6.89
C ALA A 46 -23.61 -23.58 -6.97
N LEU A 47 -23.27 -22.54 -7.75
CA LEU A 47 -21.93 -21.98 -7.69
C LEU A 47 -21.69 -21.57 -6.24
N PRO A 48 -20.62 -22.07 -5.57
CA PRO A 48 -20.28 -21.55 -4.26
C PRO A 48 -20.02 -20.06 -4.46
N VAL A 49 -20.87 -19.23 -3.83
CA VAL A 49 -20.56 -17.82 -3.63
C VAL A 49 -19.35 -17.82 -2.71
N THR A 50 -18.16 -17.87 -3.29
CA THR A 50 -16.93 -17.61 -2.56
C THR A 50 -17.00 -16.16 -2.16
N SER A 51 -17.50 -15.93 -0.94
CA SER A 51 -17.35 -14.66 -0.25
C SER A 51 -15.89 -14.25 -0.38
N LEU A 52 -15.64 -13.14 -1.10
CA LEU A 52 -14.35 -12.44 -1.03
C LEU A 52 -14.23 -11.90 0.40
N PHE A 53 -13.85 -12.77 1.34
CA PHE A 53 -13.22 -12.30 2.54
C PHE A 53 -11.86 -11.76 2.09
N ALA A 54 -11.67 -10.45 2.24
CA ALA A 54 -10.33 -9.89 2.26
C ALA A 54 -9.51 -10.78 3.19
N GLU A 55 -8.50 -11.43 2.64
CA GLU A 55 -7.68 -12.40 3.36
C GLU A 55 -7.04 -11.65 4.53
N HIS A 56 -7.65 -11.77 5.71
CA HIS A 56 -7.11 -11.19 6.94
C HIS A 56 -5.82 -11.96 7.22
N HIS A 57 -4.70 -11.42 6.72
CA HIS A 57 -3.39 -11.96 7.03
C HIS A 57 -3.22 -11.92 8.54
N GLU A 58 -3.21 -13.10 9.16
CA GLU A 58 -3.01 -13.24 10.60
C GLU A 58 -1.62 -12.69 10.95
N LEU A 59 -1.53 -11.95 12.06
CA LEU A 59 -0.24 -11.45 12.50
C LEU A 59 0.72 -12.61 12.77
N PRO A 60 1.99 -12.51 12.35
CA PRO A 60 3.01 -13.44 12.78
C PRO A 60 3.07 -13.54 14.31
N LYS A 61 3.36 -14.73 14.82
CA LYS A 61 3.54 -14.94 16.26
C LYS A 61 4.72 -14.11 16.76
N PRO A 62 4.60 -13.44 17.93
CA PRO A 62 5.73 -12.77 18.56
C PRO A 62 6.85 -13.76 18.90
N ASP A 63 8.10 -13.29 18.88
CA ASP A 63 9.24 -14.01 19.45
C ASP A 63 9.22 -14.00 21.00
N GLU A 64 10.23 -14.60 21.64
CA GLU A 64 10.34 -14.70 23.10
C GLU A 64 10.40 -13.33 23.79
N ASP A 65 10.91 -12.31 23.08
CA ASP A 65 10.96 -10.93 23.54
C ASP A 65 9.69 -10.15 23.20
N GLY A 66 8.69 -10.77 22.56
CA GLY A 66 7.43 -10.16 22.18
C GLY A 66 7.48 -9.30 20.91
N TRP A 67 8.51 -9.44 20.07
CA TRP A 67 8.58 -8.78 18.78
C TRP A 67 7.89 -9.61 17.70
N ILE A 68 7.06 -8.95 16.91
CA ILE A 68 6.42 -9.47 15.71
C ILE A 68 7.23 -9.00 14.51
N THR A 69 7.77 -9.93 13.73
CA THR A 69 8.45 -9.62 12.47
C THR A 69 7.43 -9.29 11.39
N LEU A 70 7.37 -8.03 10.96
CA LEU A 70 6.44 -7.57 9.93
C LEU A 70 6.94 -7.86 8.52
N PHE A 71 8.25 -7.98 8.32
CA PHE A 71 8.84 -8.37 7.04
C PHE A 71 9.67 -9.64 7.20
N ASN A 72 9.26 -10.71 6.53
CA ASN A 72 9.82 -12.06 6.68
C ASN A 72 11.14 -12.29 5.90
N GLY A 73 11.64 -11.28 5.17
CA GLY A 73 12.85 -11.38 4.37
C GLY A 73 12.67 -12.08 3.00
N LYS A 74 11.47 -12.56 2.68
CA LYS A 74 11.21 -13.42 1.51
C LYS A 74 10.19 -12.82 0.55
N ASP A 75 9.09 -12.31 1.08
CA ASP A 75 7.96 -11.79 0.29
C ASP A 75 7.27 -10.62 1.01
N LEU A 76 6.18 -10.15 0.41
CA LEU A 76 5.37 -9.04 0.91
C LEU A 76 4.09 -9.53 1.62
N ALA A 77 4.10 -10.73 2.22
CA ALA A 77 2.96 -11.22 2.97
C ALA A 77 2.54 -10.21 4.07
N GLY A 78 1.25 -9.88 4.10
CA GLY A 78 0.68 -8.84 4.99
C GLY A 78 0.85 -7.40 4.50
N TRP A 79 1.60 -7.17 3.41
CA TRP A 79 1.81 -5.84 2.82
C TRP A 79 1.03 -5.67 1.50
N SER A 80 0.54 -4.46 1.26
CA SER A 80 -0.06 -4.05 -0.01
C SER A 80 0.58 -2.75 -0.49
N GLY A 81 1.07 -2.74 -1.73
CA GLY A 81 1.72 -1.58 -2.32
C GLY A 81 1.74 -1.68 -3.84
N ASN A 82 2.11 -0.58 -4.50
CA ASN A 82 2.28 -0.59 -5.95
C ASN A 82 3.31 -1.65 -6.39
N PRO A 83 2.89 -2.70 -7.13
CA PRO A 83 3.80 -3.78 -7.52
C PRO A 83 4.88 -3.32 -8.50
N ASP A 84 4.70 -2.18 -9.18
CA ASP A 84 5.72 -1.60 -10.06
C ASP A 84 6.84 -0.89 -9.28
N VAL A 85 6.56 -0.54 -8.02
CA VAL A 85 7.51 0.17 -7.13
C VAL A 85 8.17 -0.80 -6.16
N TRP A 86 7.40 -1.67 -5.52
CA TRP A 86 7.83 -2.46 -4.38
C TRP A 86 8.18 -3.90 -4.79
N LYS A 87 9.42 -4.31 -4.51
CA LYS A 87 9.92 -5.67 -4.76
C LYS A 87 10.74 -6.14 -3.56
N VAL A 88 10.80 -7.45 -3.34
CA VAL A 88 11.78 -8.05 -2.42
C VAL A 88 13.06 -8.39 -3.20
N ARG A 89 14.21 -8.12 -2.60
CA ARG A 89 15.56 -8.37 -3.11
C ARG A 89 16.41 -8.80 -1.93
N GLU A 90 17.10 -9.95 -2.03
CA GLU A 90 18.19 -10.33 -1.10
C GLU A 90 17.92 -10.04 0.40
N GLY A 91 16.73 -10.38 0.91
CA GLY A 91 16.38 -10.18 2.32
C GLY A 91 15.96 -8.75 2.71
N TYR A 92 15.71 -7.86 1.75
CA TYR A 92 15.19 -6.51 1.96
C TYR A 92 14.03 -6.17 1.00
N ILE A 93 13.20 -5.21 1.42
CA ILE A 93 12.19 -4.57 0.57
C ILE A 93 12.87 -3.42 -0.19
N SER A 94 12.73 -3.39 -1.50
CA SER A 94 13.19 -2.33 -2.40
C SER A 94 12.00 -1.55 -2.95
N GLY A 95 11.98 -0.24 -2.75
CA GLY A 95 11.11 0.69 -3.46
C GLY A 95 11.91 1.41 -4.54
N GLN A 96 11.58 1.22 -5.81
CA GLN A 96 12.27 1.85 -6.94
C GLN A 96 11.36 1.93 -8.16
N ILE A 97 11.29 3.11 -8.78
CA ILE A 97 10.70 3.31 -10.11
C ILE A 97 11.31 4.56 -10.76
N ALA A 98 11.49 4.53 -12.08
CA ALA A 98 12.09 5.64 -12.82
C ALA A 98 11.25 6.93 -12.73
N LYS A 99 9.93 6.80 -12.86
CA LYS A 99 8.97 7.90 -12.71
C LYS A 99 7.68 7.38 -12.09
N LEU A 100 7.24 8.02 -11.02
CA LEU A 100 5.98 7.72 -10.36
C LEU A 100 4.89 8.70 -10.84
N SER A 101 3.74 8.15 -11.22
CA SER A 101 2.51 8.90 -11.52
C SER A 101 1.53 8.78 -10.36
N GLY A 102 0.63 9.76 -10.20
CA GLY A 102 -0.42 9.70 -9.17
C GLY A 102 0.04 10.02 -7.74
N GLY A 103 1.09 10.83 -7.58
CA GLY A 103 1.57 11.31 -6.27
C GLY A 103 2.37 10.25 -5.49
N ASN A 104 2.53 10.47 -4.19
CA ASN A 104 3.21 9.53 -3.30
C ASN A 104 2.45 8.19 -3.25
N THR A 105 3.18 7.08 -3.16
CA THR A 105 2.61 5.75 -2.94
C THR A 105 3.24 5.10 -1.73
N PHE A 106 2.54 4.16 -1.12
CA PHE A 106 2.95 3.54 0.12
C PHE A 106 2.91 2.01 0.04
N LEU A 107 3.81 1.33 0.75
CA LEU A 107 3.70 -0.09 1.04
C LEU A 107 3.10 -0.22 2.43
N ILE A 108 1.88 -0.75 2.53
CA ILE A 108 1.02 -0.66 3.72
C ILE A 108 0.91 -2.03 4.38
N TYR A 109 1.22 -2.11 5.66
CA TYR A 109 0.89 -3.26 6.49
C TYR A 109 -0.47 -3.03 7.16
N HIS A 110 -1.49 -3.77 6.75
CA HIS A 110 -2.89 -3.43 7.05
C HIS A 110 -3.29 -3.61 8.51
N HIS A 111 -2.52 -4.34 9.31
CA HIS A 111 -2.85 -4.51 10.72
C HIS A 111 -2.69 -3.18 11.50
N PRO A 112 -3.72 -2.72 12.21
CA PRO A 112 -3.62 -1.49 12.99
C PRO A 112 -2.89 -1.74 14.31
N PHE A 113 -1.94 -0.87 14.64
CA PHE A 113 -1.23 -0.89 15.92
C PHE A 113 -1.52 0.38 16.71
N ALA A 114 -1.76 0.23 18.02
CA ALA A 114 -1.97 1.33 18.94
C ALA A 114 -0.64 1.73 19.61
N ASP A 115 -0.39 1.24 20.83
CA ASP A 115 0.85 1.44 21.55
C ASP A 115 1.88 0.36 21.16
N PHE A 116 3.11 0.77 20.86
CA PHE A 116 4.15 -0.15 20.37
C PHE A 116 5.56 0.45 20.42
N LYS A 117 6.55 -0.43 20.23
CA LYS A 117 7.88 -0.09 19.71
C LYS A 117 8.04 -0.67 18.31
N LEU A 118 8.47 0.13 17.35
CA LEU A 118 8.74 -0.29 15.96
C LEU A 118 10.22 -0.10 15.67
N GLU A 119 10.86 -1.15 15.19
CA GLU A 119 12.19 -1.08 14.60
C GLU A 119 12.10 -1.27 13.10
N ALA A 120 12.88 -0.49 12.37
CA ALA A 120 13.10 -0.68 10.94
C ALA A 120 14.45 -0.10 10.54
N GLU A 121 15.15 -0.80 9.65
CA GLU A 121 16.36 -0.32 9.01
C GLU A 121 16.06 0.16 7.60
N TRP A 122 16.76 1.21 7.17
CA TRP A 122 16.59 1.79 5.85
C TRP A 122 17.91 2.24 5.21
N ILE A 123 17.91 2.30 3.88
CA ILE A 123 18.91 2.95 3.03
C ILE A 123 18.17 3.84 2.03
N LEU A 124 18.64 5.08 1.86
CA LEU A 124 18.44 5.82 0.61
C LEU A 124 19.67 5.61 -0.25
N VAL A 125 19.51 4.95 -1.39
CA VAL A 125 20.65 4.61 -2.24
C VAL A 125 21.28 5.89 -2.78
N ASP A 126 22.61 5.98 -2.68
CA ASP A 126 23.43 7.16 -2.97
C ASP A 126 23.02 8.41 -2.19
N GLY A 127 22.31 8.25 -1.07
CA GLY A 127 21.75 9.35 -0.29
C GLY A 127 20.72 10.18 -1.05
N LYS A 128 20.08 9.61 -2.09
CA LYS A 128 19.09 10.30 -2.93
C LYS A 128 17.67 9.90 -2.58
N GLY A 129 16.76 10.86 -2.70
CA GLY A 129 15.32 10.64 -2.57
C GLY A 129 14.73 11.18 -1.28
N ASN A 130 13.42 10.93 -1.15
CA ASN A 130 12.62 11.24 0.01
C ASN A 130 11.70 10.04 0.28
N SER A 131 11.57 9.66 1.53
CA SER A 131 10.80 8.53 1.99
C SER A 131 10.45 8.75 3.46
N GLY A 132 9.88 7.74 4.10
CA GLY A 132 9.54 7.79 5.50
C GLY A 132 8.78 6.56 5.93
N ILE A 133 8.68 6.39 7.24
CA ILE A 133 7.92 5.32 7.87
C ILE A 133 6.71 5.95 8.54
N GLN A 134 5.53 5.60 8.02
CA GLN A 134 4.24 6.00 8.53
C GLN A 134 3.85 5.14 9.72
N VAL A 135 3.33 5.78 10.76
CA VAL A 135 2.92 5.16 12.01
C VAL A 135 1.56 5.68 12.44
N ARG A 136 0.67 4.77 12.85
CA ARG A 136 -0.73 5.10 13.23
C ARG A 136 -1.48 5.87 12.16
N SER A 137 -1.17 5.60 10.90
CA SER A 137 -1.75 6.29 9.76
C SER A 137 -3.07 5.63 9.34
N LYS A 138 -3.92 6.39 8.66
CA LYS A 138 -5.17 5.90 8.07
C LYS A 138 -4.93 5.63 6.59
N HIS A 139 -5.24 4.42 6.13
CA HIS A 139 -5.23 4.07 4.71
C HIS A 139 -6.49 4.59 4.03
N SER A 140 -6.34 5.07 2.79
CA SER A 140 -7.42 5.40 1.88
C SER A 140 -7.12 4.87 0.48
N GLU A 141 -8.10 4.18 -0.11
CA GLU A 141 -8.04 3.71 -1.49
C GLU A 141 -8.58 4.75 -2.50
N SER A 142 -9.25 5.80 -2.01
CA SER A 142 -9.84 6.87 -2.84
C SER A 142 -8.90 8.05 -3.08
N GLY A 143 -7.61 7.88 -2.79
CA GLY A 143 -6.59 8.91 -3.01
C GLY A 143 -6.16 9.04 -4.47
N ALA A 144 -5.03 9.74 -4.70
CA ALA A 144 -4.43 9.87 -6.02
C ALA A 144 -3.97 8.52 -6.62
N ASN A 145 -3.82 7.51 -5.75
CA ASN A 145 -3.73 6.09 -6.07
C ASN A 145 -4.35 5.30 -4.90
N LYS A 146 -4.46 3.97 -5.03
CA LYS A 146 -5.10 3.13 -4.00
C LYS A 146 -4.25 2.87 -2.75
N TRP A 147 -2.98 3.25 -2.77
CA TRP A 147 -2.05 3.04 -1.65
C TRP A 147 -1.68 4.39 -1.06
N VAL A 148 -2.66 5.12 -0.53
CA VAL A 148 -2.46 6.43 0.10
C VAL A 148 -2.72 6.32 1.58
N VAL A 149 -1.86 6.93 2.40
CA VAL A 149 -2.10 7.05 3.84
C VAL A 149 -2.10 8.51 4.28
N SER A 150 -2.71 8.78 5.44
CA SER A 150 -2.60 10.06 6.15
C SER A 150 -2.26 9.81 7.62
N GLY A 151 -1.32 10.57 8.17
CA GLY A 151 -0.88 10.37 9.55
C GLY A 151 0.60 10.65 9.77
N TYR A 152 1.12 10.19 10.90
CA TYR A 152 2.48 10.51 11.35
C TYR A 152 3.53 9.77 10.55
N GLN A 153 4.60 10.48 10.19
CA GLN A 153 5.73 9.95 9.44
C GLN A 153 7.06 10.26 10.13
N ALA A 154 7.89 9.25 10.32
CA ALA A 154 9.31 9.41 10.57
C ALA A 154 10.02 9.60 9.22
N ASP A 155 10.46 10.82 8.94
CA ASP A 155 10.96 11.19 7.61
C ASP A 155 12.36 10.65 7.32
N ILE A 156 12.59 10.33 6.05
CA ILE A 156 13.86 9.87 5.50
C ILE A 156 14.18 10.70 4.26
N GLY A 157 15.17 11.58 4.34
CA GLY A 157 15.62 12.37 3.18
C GLY A 157 16.61 13.46 3.59
N ASN A 158 17.37 13.96 2.63
CA ASN A 158 18.33 15.04 2.90
C ASN A 158 17.60 16.28 3.43
N GLY A 159 17.94 16.70 4.65
CA GLY A 159 17.24 17.79 5.36
C GLY A 159 15.93 17.37 6.05
N TRP A 160 15.52 16.12 5.92
CA TRP A 160 14.29 15.54 6.50
C TRP A 160 14.55 14.42 7.51
N HIS A 161 15.73 13.80 7.50
CA HIS A 161 16.08 12.73 8.44
C HIS A 161 15.79 13.11 9.90
N GLY A 162 15.04 12.24 10.58
CA GLY A 162 14.71 12.37 11.99
C GLY A 162 13.58 13.35 12.31
N LYS A 163 12.92 13.93 11.31
CA LYS A 163 11.74 14.79 11.51
C LYS A 163 10.47 13.96 11.64
N LEU A 164 9.52 14.51 12.38
CA LEU A 164 8.14 14.04 12.46
C LEU A 164 7.26 14.93 11.58
N TYR A 165 6.70 14.33 10.53
CA TYR A 165 5.75 14.95 9.61
C TYR A 165 4.37 14.33 9.76
N GLU A 166 3.32 15.04 9.36
CA GLU A 166 1.96 14.52 9.26
C GLU A 166 1.47 14.59 7.81
N GLU A 167 1.52 13.44 7.14
CA GLU A 167 1.13 13.28 5.75
C GLU A 167 -0.36 13.58 5.57
N ARG A 168 -0.66 14.48 4.62
CA ARG A 168 -2.01 14.99 4.35
C ARG A 168 -2.70 15.59 5.59
N GLY A 169 -1.91 16.08 6.54
CA GLY A 169 -2.37 16.73 7.76
C GLY A 169 -1.67 18.08 7.99
N ARG A 170 -1.16 18.28 9.20
CA ARG A 170 -0.55 19.54 9.68
C ARG A 170 0.84 19.83 9.09
N GLY A 171 1.46 18.88 8.38
CA GLY A 171 2.83 19.02 7.88
C GLY A 171 3.86 18.72 8.97
N VAL A 172 4.94 19.50 9.07
CA VAL A 172 6.00 19.25 10.06
C VAL A 172 5.47 19.48 11.48
N LEU A 173 5.38 18.40 12.28
CA LEU A 173 4.96 18.47 13.68
C LEU A 173 6.15 18.74 14.60
N ALA A 174 7.29 18.13 14.30
CA ALA A 174 8.53 18.36 15.03
C ALA A 174 9.73 18.11 14.12
N GLY A 175 10.70 19.03 14.12
CA GLY A 175 11.88 18.91 13.26
C GLY A 175 13.12 19.64 13.78
N LYS A 176 13.06 20.17 15.00
CA LYS A 176 14.21 20.69 15.75
C LYS A 176 14.57 19.64 16.79
N TYR A 177 15.61 18.86 16.53
CA TYR A 177 16.12 17.88 17.47
C TYR A 177 17.24 18.47 18.34
N LYS A 178 17.35 17.99 19.58
CA LYS A 178 18.40 18.39 20.53
C LYS A 178 19.79 17.97 20.03
N ASN A 179 19.88 16.76 19.46
CA ASN A 179 21.11 16.16 18.94
C ASN A 179 20.91 15.74 17.49
N LYS A 180 21.91 16.02 16.64
CA LYS A 180 21.87 15.64 15.23
C LYS A 180 22.34 14.20 15.06
N PRO A 181 21.51 13.29 14.49
CA PRO A 181 21.96 11.94 14.21
C PRO A 181 22.98 11.94 13.07
N THR A 182 24.01 11.10 13.19
CA THR A 182 24.91 10.81 12.06
C THR A 182 24.26 9.79 11.15
N ILE A 183 24.08 10.14 9.89
CA ILE A 183 23.58 9.24 8.85
C ILE A 183 24.75 8.43 8.30
N LYS A 184 24.59 7.11 8.25
CA LYS A 184 25.58 6.24 7.62
C LYS A 184 25.56 6.49 6.12
N LYS A 185 26.72 6.83 5.57
CA LYS A 185 26.95 7.09 4.14
C LYS A 185 27.18 5.76 3.39
N ASP A 186 27.43 5.86 2.10
CA ASP A 186 27.86 4.74 1.23
C ASP A 186 26.92 3.54 1.30
N ASN A 187 25.60 3.82 1.25
CA ASN A 187 24.55 2.81 1.32
C ASN A 187 24.56 2.00 2.64
N GLY A 188 25.02 2.60 3.74
CA GLY A 188 24.96 2.00 5.07
C GLY A 188 23.55 2.02 5.68
N TRP A 189 23.18 0.93 6.36
CA TRP A 189 21.87 0.80 7.02
C TRP A 189 21.72 1.73 8.23
N ASN A 190 20.69 2.57 8.18
CA ASN A 190 20.27 3.46 9.26
C ASN A 190 19.06 2.85 9.97
N LYS A 191 19.01 2.94 11.31
CA LYS A 191 17.97 2.32 12.12
C LYS A 191 17.07 3.37 12.74
N TYR A 192 15.77 3.23 12.55
CA TYR A 192 14.76 3.87 13.39
C TYR A 192 14.32 2.93 14.51
N LEU A 193 14.18 3.48 15.71
CA LEU A 193 13.34 2.95 16.78
C LEU A 193 12.26 3.99 17.08
N ILE A 194 11.00 3.63 16.87
CA ILE A 194 9.85 4.52 17.08
C ILE A 194 9.01 3.93 18.21
N THR A 195 8.81 4.71 19.27
CA THR A 195 7.94 4.32 20.39
C THR A 195 6.68 5.16 20.35
N ALA A 196 5.52 4.50 20.33
CA ALA A 196 4.22 5.14 20.38
C ALA A 196 3.49 4.68 21.66
N LYS A 197 3.12 5.62 22.53
CA LYS A 197 2.45 5.34 23.82
C LYS A 197 1.44 6.42 24.17
N GLY A 198 0.15 6.08 24.17
CA GLY A 198 -0.92 7.06 24.35
C GLY A 198 -0.87 8.16 23.28
N SER A 199 -0.70 9.43 23.67
CA SER A 199 -0.46 10.58 22.75
C SER A 199 1.00 10.76 22.35
N LYS A 200 1.93 10.04 22.97
CA LYS A 200 3.35 10.30 22.85
C LYS A 200 3.98 9.50 21.72
N LEU A 201 4.86 10.16 20.99
CA LEU A 201 5.72 9.59 19.97
C LEU A 201 7.17 9.95 20.29
N THR A 202 8.02 8.95 20.42
CA THR A 202 9.47 9.11 20.50
C THR A 202 10.09 8.49 19.25
N GLN A 203 11.03 9.20 18.62
CA GLN A 203 11.80 8.71 17.48
C GLN A 203 13.28 8.74 17.84
N GLU A 204 13.95 7.61 17.62
CA GLU A 204 15.40 7.47 17.71
C GLU A 204 15.96 7.07 16.34
N LEU A 205 16.96 7.80 15.87
CA LEU A 205 17.68 7.51 14.63
C LEU A 205 19.14 7.20 14.95
N ASN A 206 19.57 5.97 14.65
CA ASN A 206 20.91 5.47 14.96
C ASN A 206 21.30 5.65 16.44
N GLY A 207 20.34 5.43 17.36
CA GLY A 207 20.53 5.56 18.81
C GLY A 207 20.48 7.00 19.35
N VAL A 208 20.23 8.00 18.49
CA VAL A 208 20.05 9.38 18.91
C VAL A 208 18.55 9.72 18.91
N VAL A 209 18.02 10.14 20.06
CA VAL A 209 16.64 10.65 20.16
C VAL A 209 16.52 11.93 19.33
N THR A 210 15.73 11.87 18.27
CA THR A 210 15.45 13.03 17.40
C THR A 210 14.16 13.72 17.81
N ILE A 211 13.12 12.96 18.19
CA ILE A 211 11.80 13.52 18.51
C ILE A 211 11.30 12.97 19.84
N GLU A 212 10.77 13.86 20.66
CA GLU A 212 9.88 13.59 21.78
C GLU A 212 8.64 14.46 21.59
N PHE A 213 7.54 13.87 21.14
CA PHE A 213 6.33 14.61 20.77
C PHE A 213 5.13 14.07 21.55
N ASP A 214 4.32 14.97 22.10
CA ASP A 214 3.08 14.64 22.81
C ASP A 214 1.92 15.34 22.11
N ASP A 215 1.17 14.60 21.30
CA ASP A 215 0.07 15.16 20.53
C ASP A 215 -1.19 15.24 21.38
N LYS A 216 -1.39 16.40 22.00
CA LYS A 216 -2.52 16.69 22.87
C LYS A 216 -3.76 17.21 22.12
N ASP A 217 -3.71 17.29 20.78
CA ASP A 217 -4.89 17.70 20.00
C ASP A 217 -5.98 16.62 20.09
N PRO A 218 -7.15 16.89 20.69
CA PRO A 218 -8.17 15.87 20.92
C PRO A 218 -8.85 15.38 19.64
N LYS A 219 -8.72 16.11 18.53
CA LYS A 219 -9.34 15.78 17.23
C LYS A 219 -8.36 15.16 16.24
N LYS A 220 -7.08 15.55 16.33
CA LYS A 220 -6.05 15.16 15.35
C LYS A 220 -5.09 14.08 15.87
N SER A 221 -4.99 13.91 17.19
CA SER A 221 -4.08 12.92 17.78
C SER A 221 -4.48 11.49 17.38
N SER A 222 -3.64 10.82 16.58
CA SER A 222 -3.88 9.42 16.19
C SER A 222 -3.38 8.46 17.25
N LYS A 223 -4.26 7.57 17.72
CA LYS A 223 -3.95 6.56 18.75
C LYS A 223 -3.68 5.18 18.19
N SER A 224 -4.09 4.93 16.95
CA SER A 224 -3.91 3.65 16.28
C SER A 224 -4.01 3.80 14.76
N GLY A 225 -3.43 2.85 14.04
CA GLY A 225 -3.49 2.83 12.58
C GLY A 225 -2.41 1.94 12.00
N VAL A 226 -2.29 1.98 10.67
CA VAL A 226 -1.37 1.12 9.92
C VAL A 226 0.08 1.59 10.06
N ILE A 227 0.99 0.67 9.75
CA ILE A 227 2.38 0.99 9.41
C ILE A 227 2.51 1.04 7.90
N ALA A 228 3.22 2.03 7.35
CA ALA A 228 3.48 2.05 5.91
C ALA A 228 4.86 2.63 5.57
N LEU A 229 5.41 2.25 4.42
CA LEU A 229 6.67 2.74 3.89
C LEU A 229 6.39 3.65 2.70
N GLN A 230 6.92 4.87 2.70
CA GLN A 230 6.68 5.82 1.62
C GLN A 230 7.64 5.61 0.44
N TYR A 231 7.13 5.72 -0.78
CA TYR A 231 7.93 6.07 -1.95
C TYR A 231 7.40 7.40 -2.53
N HIS A 232 8.25 8.43 -2.47
CA HIS A 232 7.88 9.80 -2.79
C HIS A 232 7.92 10.09 -4.30
N SER A 233 6.96 10.87 -4.80
CA SER A 233 6.95 11.39 -6.17
C SER A 233 8.07 12.44 -6.38
N PRO A 234 8.75 12.54 -7.53
CA PRO A 234 8.43 11.92 -8.82
C PRO A 234 9.10 10.55 -9.05
N GLY A 235 9.75 9.96 -8.05
CA GLY A 235 10.58 8.76 -8.22
C GLY A 235 12.01 9.07 -8.67
N GLY A 236 12.66 8.11 -9.33
CA GLY A 236 14.06 8.24 -9.78
C GLY A 236 15.11 7.98 -8.69
N PHE A 237 14.74 7.29 -7.61
CA PHE A 237 15.66 6.87 -6.55
C PHE A 237 15.33 5.44 -6.09
N GLU A 238 16.17 4.87 -5.24
CA GLU A 238 15.90 3.59 -4.59
C GLU A 238 15.94 3.80 -3.07
N VAL A 239 14.92 3.29 -2.39
CA VAL A 239 14.88 3.15 -0.94
C VAL A 239 14.80 1.67 -0.58
N ARG A 240 15.58 1.25 0.41
CA ARG A 240 15.58 -0.13 0.90
C ARG A 240 15.14 -0.16 2.34
N PHE A 241 14.40 -1.20 2.72
CA PHE A 241 13.97 -1.45 4.10
C PHE A 241 14.21 -2.90 4.50
N ARG A 242 14.62 -3.13 5.75
CA ARG A 242 14.71 -4.47 6.34
C ARG A 242 14.54 -4.41 7.86
N ASN A 243 14.56 -5.58 8.50
CA ASN A 243 14.46 -5.71 9.96
C ASN A 243 13.26 -4.94 10.52
N ILE A 244 12.13 -5.03 9.81
CA ILE A 244 10.89 -4.36 10.20
C ILE A 244 10.17 -5.25 11.20
N ARG A 245 10.18 -4.85 12.46
CA ARG A 245 9.55 -5.60 13.56
C ARG A 245 8.91 -4.67 14.55
N ILE A 246 7.83 -5.14 15.17
CA ILE A 246 7.02 -4.34 16.08
C ILE A 246 6.77 -5.12 17.37
N LYS A 247 6.89 -4.46 18.51
CA LYS A 247 6.53 -5.00 19.82
C LYS A 247 5.33 -4.21 20.34
N PRO A 248 4.11 -4.76 20.26
CA PRO A 248 2.93 -4.13 20.84
C PRO A 248 3.14 -3.91 22.35
N ALA A 249 2.67 -2.77 22.85
CA ALA A 249 2.61 -2.49 24.27
C ALA A 249 1.14 -2.62 24.73
N LYS A 250 0.97 -3.13 25.96
CA LYS A 250 -0.33 -3.18 26.63
C LYS A 250 -0.77 -1.78 27.08
#